data_AF-A0A7V2UME8-F1
#
_entry.id   AF-A0A7V2UME8-F1
#
_cell.length_a   1.000
_cell.length_b   1.000
_cell.length_c   1.000
_cell.angle_alpha   90.00
_cell.angle_beta   90.00
_cell.angle_gamma   90.00
#
_symmetry.space_group_name_H-M   'P 1'
#
loop_
_entity.id
_entity.type
_entity.pdbx_description
1 polymer ?
#
loop_
_entity_poly.entity_id
_entity_poly.type
_entity_poly.pdbx_seq_one_letter_code
_entity_poly.pdbx_strand_id
1 'polypeptide(L)'
;EVVGINLQQGGVRPPEQVQAAFDDVLKAGQERERAKNEAEAYANDVVPRARGAASRLIEEAQGYKARIVAQAEGDAQRFRLIQAEHAKAPQVTRERLYLEAMQEVYTSVTKVLVDTKQNSNLLYLPLDKIMQATGTGGAATPAVAAPSQLPAAAPSLPNDSRARDDSRSRDRETR
;
A
#
# COMPACT_ATOMS: atom_id res chain seq x y z
N GLU A 1 -72.62 -6.45 36.75
CA GLU A 1 -71.60 -7.10 35.91
C GLU A 1 -71.16 -6.13 34.83
N VAL A 2 -69.87 -5.84 34.74
CA VAL A 2 -69.30 -5.06 33.63
C VAL A 2 -68.85 -6.07 32.59
N VAL A 3 -69.59 -6.17 31.50
CA VAL A 3 -69.21 -6.99 30.35
C VAL A 3 -68.08 -6.28 29.62
N GLY A 4 -66.85 -6.77 29.81
CA GLY A 4 -65.68 -6.33 29.07
C GLY A 4 -65.81 -6.74 27.61
N ILE A 5 -66.24 -5.81 26.76
CA ILE A 5 -66.26 -6.00 25.32
C ILE A 5 -64.80 -5.96 24.86
N ASN A 6 -64.20 -7.14 24.65
CA ASN A 6 -62.94 -7.28 23.95
C ASN A 6 -63.18 -6.87 22.49
N LEU A 7 -62.97 -5.58 22.20
CA LEU A 7 -62.82 -5.10 20.84
C LEU A 7 -61.53 -5.74 20.32
N GLN A 8 -61.69 -6.88 19.66
CA GLN A 8 -60.63 -7.53 18.91
C GLN A 8 -60.07 -6.46 17.97
N GLN A 9 -58.80 -6.14 18.16
CA GLN A 9 -57.96 -5.38 17.25
C GLN A 9 -57.75 -6.21 15.97
N GLY A 10 -58.85 -6.57 15.30
CA GLY A 10 -58.83 -7.07 13.94
C GLY A 10 -58.36 -5.93 13.06
N GLY A 11 -57.20 -6.12 12.42
CA GLY A 11 -56.47 -5.12 11.68
C GLY A 11 -57.36 -4.12 10.94
N VAL A 12 -57.28 -2.86 11.37
CA VAL A 12 -57.86 -1.73 10.65
C VAL A 12 -57.07 -1.57 9.36
N ARG A 13 -57.43 -2.35 8.35
CA ARG A 13 -56.93 -2.18 6.98
C ARG A 13 -57.32 -0.77 6.52
N PRO A 14 -56.36 0.06 6.10
CA PRO A 14 -56.67 1.34 5.46
C PRO A 14 -57.56 1.08 4.22
N PRO A 15 -58.59 1.89 3.98
CA PRO A 15 -59.37 1.79 2.74
C PRO A 15 -58.43 1.97 1.53
N GLU A 16 -58.64 1.21 0.45
CA GLU A 16 -57.66 1.02 -0.64
C GLU A 16 -57.17 2.34 -1.29
N GLN A 17 -57.95 3.41 -1.18
CA GLN A 17 -57.66 4.73 -1.74
C GLN A 17 -56.49 5.45 -1.05
N VAL A 18 -56.16 5.11 0.21
CA VAL A 18 -55.13 5.82 1.01
C VAL A 18 -53.93 4.93 1.36
N GLN A 19 -54.06 3.62 1.18
CA GLN A 19 -53.05 2.64 1.55
C GLN A 19 -51.70 2.90 0.85
N ALA A 20 -51.73 3.21 -0.45
CA ALA A 20 -50.52 3.50 -1.23
C ALA A 20 -49.72 4.70 -0.69
N ALA A 21 -50.39 5.75 -0.21
CA ALA A 21 -49.72 6.93 0.35
C ALA A 21 -49.11 6.67 1.73
N PHE A 22 -49.76 5.84 2.56
CA PHE A 22 -49.20 5.42 3.84
C PHE A 22 -48.01 4.46 3.67
N ASP A 23 -48.11 3.53 2.73
CA ASP A 23 -47.02 2.60 2.39
C ASP A 23 -45.79 3.37 1.86
N ASP A 24 -46.00 4.43 1.07
CA ASP A 24 -44.91 5.28 0.57
C ASP A 24 -44.21 6.05 1.70
N VAL A 25 -44.96 6.63 2.65
CA VAL A 25 -44.36 7.30 3.82
C VAL A 25 -43.58 6.32 4.70
N LEU A 26 -44.09 5.10 4.88
CA LEU A 26 -43.39 4.08 5.66
C LEU A 26 -42.12 3.61 4.94
N LYS A 27 -42.18 3.42 3.63
CA LYS A 27 -41.04 3.08 2.78
C LYS A 27 -39.98 4.19 2.80
N ALA A 28 -40.37 5.45 2.64
CA ALA A 28 -39.47 6.60 2.74
C ALA A 28 -38.83 6.73 4.14
N GLY A 29 -39.59 6.41 5.20
CA GLY A 29 -39.07 6.34 6.57
C GLY A 29 -37.99 5.28 6.73
N GLN A 30 -38.24 4.07 6.25
CA GLN A 30 -37.27 2.96 6.27
C GLN A 30 -36.03 3.25 5.40
N GLU A 31 -36.23 3.83 4.21
CA GLU A 31 -35.11 4.24 3.35
C GLU A 31 -34.24 5.32 4.01
N ARG A 32 -34.86 6.30 4.69
CA ARG A 32 -34.13 7.31 5.46
C ARG A 32 -33.32 6.68 6.60
N GLU A 33 -33.92 5.76 7.36
CA GLU A 33 -33.22 5.08 8.46
C GLU A 33 -32.08 4.21 7.93
N ARG A 34 -32.31 3.49 6.83
CA ARG A 34 -31.27 2.73 6.15
C ARG A 34 -30.12 3.62 5.68
N ALA A 35 -30.42 4.73 5.01
CA ALA A 35 -29.42 5.67 4.53
C ALA A 35 -28.60 6.28 5.69
N LYS A 36 -29.23 6.56 6.83
CA LYS A 36 -28.52 7.01 8.04
C LYS A 36 -27.58 5.92 8.59
N ASN A 37 -28.06 4.69 8.74
CA ASN A 37 -27.25 3.59 9.25
C ASN A 37 -26.07 3.28 8.32
N GLU A 38 -26.28 3.35 7.01
CA GLU A 38 -25.21 3.19 6.01
C GLU A 38 -24.18 4.33 6.10
N ALA A 39 -24.61 5.58 6.28
CA ALA A 39 -23.71 6.72 6.45
C ALA A 39 -22.91 6.63 7.76
N GLU A 40 -23.56 6.23 8.86
CA GLU A 40 -22.89 6.00 10.14
C GLU A 40 -21.88 4.85 10.05
N ALA A 41 -22.24 3.74 9.39
CA ALA A 41 -21.33 2.62 9.13
C ALA A 41 -20.12 3.07 8.30
N TYR A 42 -20.34 3.89 7.25
CA TYR A 42 -19.26 4.43 6.43
C TYR A 42 -18.33 5.33 7.23
N ALA A 43 -18.87 6.24 8.06
CA ALA A 43 -18.07 7.08 8.93
C ALA A 43 -17.25 6.26 9.94
N ASN A 44 -17.87 5.21 10.50
CA ASN A 44 -17.24 4.31 11.45
C ASN A 44 -16.15 3.41 10.82
N ASP A 45 -16.15 3.18 9.51
CA ASP A 45 -15.04 2.49 8.81
C ASP A 45 -13.94 3.48 8.38
N VAL A 46 -14.33 4.60 7.75
CA VAL A 46 -13.36 5.53 7.15
C VAL A 46 -12.56 6.30 8.18
N VAL A 47 -13.20 6.80 9.25
CA VAL A 47 -12.52 7.65 10.24
C VAL A 47 -11.43 6.86 10.99
N PRO A 48 -11.68 5.64 11.51
CA PRO A 48 -10.63 4.85 12.15
C PRO A 48 -9.53 4.42 11.18
N ARG A 49 -9.88 4.05 9.93
CA ARG A 49 -8.89 3.68 8.92
C ARG A 49 -7.97 4.85 8.59
N ALA A 50 -8.52 6.05 8.39
CA ALA A 50 -7.75 7.26 8.12
C ALA A 50 -6.86 7.63 9.32
N ARG A 51 -7.38 7.54 10.54
CA ARG A 51 -6.58 7.75 11.77
C ARG A 51 -5.44 6.75 11.89
N GLY A 52 -5.70 5.47 11.65
CA GLY A 52 -4.67 4.43 11.68
C GLY A 52 -3.59 4.64 10.61
N ALA A 53 -3.97 5.07 9.40
CA ALA A 53 -3.03 5.43 8.35
C ALA A 53 -2.17 6.66 8.73
N ALA A 54 -2.79 7.68 9.34
CA ALA A 54 -2.08 8.85 9.81
C ALA A 54 -1.08 8.51 10.92
N SER A 55 -1.49 7.72 11.93
CA SER A 55 -0.60 7.26 12.99
C SER A 55 0.59 6.47 12.44
N ARG A 56 0.35 5.56 11.50
CA ARG A 56 1.42 4.80 10.84
C ARG A 56 2.42 5.69 10.13
N LEU A 57 1.94 6.68 9.37
CA LEU A 57 2.81 7.64 8.67
C LEU A 57 3.67 8.44 9.65
N ILE A 58 3.08 8.85 10.79
CA ILE A 58 3.82 9.55 11.85
C ILE A 58 4.88 8.64 12.47
N GLU A 59 4.54 7.39 12.79
CA GLU A 59 5.48 6.41 13.35
C GLU A 59 6.61 6.07 12.36
N GLU A 60 6.31 5.89 11.09
CA GLU A 60 7.31 5.69 10.02
C GLU A 60 8.26 6.89 9.92
N ALA A 61 7.73 8.12 9.96
CA ALA A 61 8.53 9.34 9.93
C ALA A 61 9.41 9.48 11.18
N GLN A 62 8.88 9.13 12.36
CA GLN A 62 9.64 9.12 13.61
C GLN A 62 10.74 8.05 13.58
N GLY A 63 10.44 6.85 13.08
CA GLY A 63 11.40 5.77 12.89
C GLY A 63 12.51 6.16 11.90
N TYR A 64 12.15 6.79 10.79
CA TYR A 64 13.11 7.31 9.83
C TYR A 64 14.03 8.37 10.46
N LYS A 65 13.46 9.35 11.17
CA LYS A 65 14.24 10.34 11.91
C LYS A 65 15.19 9.69 12.91
N ALA A 66 14.69 8.76 13.72
CA ALA A 66 15.50 8.05 14.71
C ALA A 66 16.65 7.26 14.05
N ARG A 67 16.39 6.59 12.92
CA ARG A 67 17.42 5.88 12.14
C ARG A 67 18.51 6.84 11.66
N ILE A 68 18.14 7.99 11.09
CA ILE A 68 19.11 8.98 10.59
C ILE A 68 19.94 9.55 11.73
N VAL A 69 19.31 9.88 12.86
CA VAL A 69 20.03 10.39 14.04
C VAL A 69 20.99 9.34 14.59
N ALA A 70 20.53 8.10 14.80
CA ALA A 70 21.38 7.02 15.31
C ALA A 70 22.54 6.70 14.36
N GLN A 71 22.30 6.69 13.05
CA GLN A 71 23.36 6.50 12.06
C GLN A 71 24.38 7.65 12.11
N ALA A 72 23.92 8.90 12.14
CA ALA A 72 24.81 10.06 12.23
C ALA A 72 25.62 10.08 13.53
N GLU A 73 25.02 9.70 14.67
CA GLU A 73 25.70 9.57 15.95
C GLU A 73 26.75 8.45 15.92
N GLY A 74 26.41 7.29 15.35
CA GLY A 74 27.34 6.17 15.18
C GLY A 74 28.52 6.53 14.28
N ASP A 75 28.26 7.18 13.15
CA ASP A 75 29.28 7.65 12.22
C ASP A 75 30.18 8.71 12.87
N ALA A 76 29.62 9.64 13.64
CA ALA A 76 30.39 10.63 14.38
C ALA A 76 31.26 10.00 15.47
N GLN A 77 30.75 9.00 16.20
CA GLN A 77 31.54 8.24 17.18
C GLN A 77 32.69 7.48 16.51
N ARG A 78 32.40 6.77 15.41
CA ARG A 78 33.42 6.07 14.61
C ARG A 78 34.50 7.04 14.13
N PHE A 79 34.10 8.21 13.61
CA PHE A 79 35.03 9.22 13.16
C PHE A 79 35.93 9.73 14.29
N ARG A 80 35.39 10.00 15.48
CA ARG A 80 36.18 10.43 16.65
C ARG A 80 37.24 9.40 17.03
N LEU A 81 36.88 8.11 17.04
CA LEU A 81 37.82 7.03 17.33
C LEU A 81 38.94 6.95 16.28
N ILE A 82 38.59 7.03 14.99
CA ILE A 82 39.57 7.02 13.90
C ILE A 82 40.47 8.25 13.95
N GLN A 83 39.92 9.43 14.23
CA GLN A 83 40.68 10.68 14.34
C GLN A 83 41.73 10.58 15.45
N ALA A 84 41.36 10.03 16.62
CA ALA A 84 42.29 9.86 17.73
C ALA A 84 43.48 8.93 17.37
N GLU A 85 43.23 7.86 16.62
CA GLU A 85 44.28 6.96 16.14
C GLU A 85 45.09 7.54 14.97
N HIS A 86 44.44 8.26 14.05
CA HIS A 86 45.09 8.96 12.95
C HIS A 86 46.07 10.02 13.45
N ALA A 87 45.71 10.74 14.52
CA ALA A 87 46.60 11.70 15.17
C ALA A 87 47.87 11.06 15.76
N LYS A 88 47.80 9.79 16.18
CA LYS A 88 48.97 9.04 16.69
C LYS A 88 49.84 8.49 15.55
N ALA A 89 49.22 7.92 14.51
CA ALA A 89 49.92 7.22 13.43
C ALA A 89 49.24 7.44 12.06
N PRO A 90 49.47 8.59 11.39
CA PRO A 90 48.68 8.99 10.24
C PRO A 90 48.90 8.11 8.98
N GLN A 91 50.09 7.55 8.80
CA GLN A 91 50.39 6.70 7.63
C GLN A 91 49.71 5.34 7.72
N VAL A 92 49.83 4.66 8.86
CA VAL A 92 49.25 3.32 9.06
C VAL A 92 47.72 3.36 8.99
N THR A 93 47.09 4.38 9.58
CA THR A 93 45.62 4.53 9.52
C THR A 93 45.13 4.76 8.09
N ARG A 94 45.85 5.54 7.27
CA ARG A 94 45.49 5.76 5.86
C ARG A 94 45.64 4.51 5.02
N GLU A 95 46.75 3.80 5.16
CA GLU A 95 46.99 2.54 4.46
C GLU A 95 45.93 1.49 4.83
N ARG A 96 45.60 1.36 6.12
CA ARG A 96 44.53 0.47 6.58
C ARG A 96 43.18 0.82 5.96
N LEU A 97 42.76 2.07 6.02
CA LEU A 97 41.48 2.50 5.43
C LEU A 97 41.43 2.25 3.91
N TYR A 98 42.55 2.46 3.21
CA TYR A 98 42.64 2.16 1.78
C TYR A 98 42.51 0.67 1.49
N LEU A 99 43.23 -0.18 2.24
CA LEU A 99 43.13 -1.63 2.08
C LEU A 99 41.74 -2.17 2.43
N GLU A 100 41.10 -1.65 3.48
CA GLU A 100 39.71 -1.99 3.83
C GLU A 100 38.74 -1.60 2.71
N ALA A 101 38.84 -0.37 2.17
CA ALA A 101 38.01 0.07 1.06
C ALA A 101 38.24 -0.77 -0.21
N MET A 102 39.50 -1.07 -0.54
CA MET A 102 39.84 -1.94 -1.66
C MET A 102 39.32 -3.36 -1.45
N GLN A 103 39.37 -3.90 -0.23
CA GLN A 103 38.81 -5.20 0.09
C GLN A 103 37.29 -5.24 -0.13
N GLU A 104 36.56 -4.22 0.30
CA GLU A 104 35.11 -4.13 0.08
C GLU A 104 34.75 -4.03 -1.41
N VAL A 105 35.49 -3.21 -2.16
CA VAL A 105 35.35 -3.11 -3.62
C VAL A 105 35.67 -4.45 -4.29
N TYR A 106 36.77 -5.11 -3.93
CA TYR A 106 37.12 -6.40 -4.54
C TYR A 106 36.17 -7.53 -4.13
N THR A 107 35.50 -7.44 -2.98
CA THR A 107 34.47 -8.41 -2.57
C THR A 107 33.19 -8.26 -3.41
N SER A 108 32.85 -7.03 -3.80
CA SER A 108 31.67 -6.74 -4.63
C SER A 108 31.90 -6.98 -6.14
N VAL A 109 33.15 -7.16 -6.57
CA VAL A 109 33.49 -7.44 -7.97
C VAL A 109 33.73 -8.93 -8.18
N THR A 110 32.88 -9.59 -8.96
CA THR A 110 33.08 -11.00 -9.34
C THR A 110 34.26 -11.13 -10.32
N LYS A 111 35.44 -11.47 -9.78
CA LYS A 111 36.62 -11.76 -10.60
C LYS A 111 36.63 -13.23 -11.01
N VAL A 112 36.29 -13.52 -12.26
CA VAL A 112 36.42 -14.88 -12.83
C VAL A 112 37.79 -14.99 -13.50
N LEU A 113 38.68 -15.80 -12.93
CA LEU A 113 39.96 -16.16 -13.53
C LEU A 113 39.77 -17.45 -14.34
N VAL A 114 40.02 -17.41 -15.65
CA VAL A 114 40.07 -18.60 -16.50
C VAL A 114 41.53 -19.02 -16.61
N ASP A 115 41.88 -20.13 -15.96
CA ASP A 115 43.23 -20.72 -16.06
C ASP A 115 43.35 -21.40 -17.44
N THR A 116 44.19 -20.82 -18.30
CA THR A 116 44.63 -21.48 -19.52
C THR A 116 46.07 -21.92 -19.28
N LYS A 117 46.35 -23.19 -19.53
CA LYS A 117 47.62 -23.90 -19.23
C LYS A 117 48.89 -23.30 -19.88
N GLN A 118 48.82 -22.12 -20.50
CA GLN A 118 49.96 -21.34 -20.95
C GLN A 118 49.86 -19.90 -20.43
N ASN A 119 50.53 -19.62 -19.30
CA ASN A 119 51.17 -18.36 -18.87
C ASN A 119 50.56 -17.01 -19.35
N SER A 120 49.24 -16.92 -19.49
CA SER A 120 48.51 -15.72 -19.88
C SER A 120 47.16 -15.76 -19.20
N ASN A 121 47.13 -15.17 -18.00
CA ASN A 121 45.90 -14.91 -17.27
C ASN A 121 45.13 -13.82 -18.04
N LEU A 122 44.33 -14.23 -19.02
CA LEU A 122 43.40 -13.33 -19.69
C LEU A 122 42.32 -12.95 -18.68
N LEU A 123 42.34 -11.68 -18.26
CA LEU A 123 41.30 -11.10 -17.43
C LEU A 123 40.01 -11.02 -18.25
N TYR A 124 39.20 -12.07 -18.18
CA TYR A 124 37.89 -12.10 -18.80
C TYR A 124 36.91 -11.37 -17.87
N LEU A 125 36.56 -10.14 -18.22
CA LEU A 125 35.38 -9.47 -17.68
C LEU A 125 34.18 -9.98 -18.50
N PRO A 126 33.31 -10.87 -17.96
CA PRO A 126 32.09 -11.26 -18.64
C PRO A 126 31.12 -10.08 -18.63
N LEU A 127 31.27 -9.16 -19.59
CA LEU A 127 30.34 -8.06 -19.82
C LEU A 127 28.92 -8.58 -20.03
N ASP A 128 28.77 -9.76 -20.64
CA ASP A 128 27.48 -10.40 -20.90
C ASP A 128 26.70 -10.73 -19.62
N LYS A 129 27.38 -11.23 -18.57
CA LYS A 129 26.74 -11.53 -17.28
C LYS A 129 26.47 -10.26 -16.46
N ILE A 130 27.34 -9.25 -16.56
CA ILE A 130 27.14 -7.95 -15.92
C ILE A 130 25.97 -7.21 -16.60
N MET A 131 25.83 -7.31 -17.91
CA MET A 131 24.70 -6.76 -18.69
C MET A 131 23.40 -7.52 -18.42
N GLN A 132 23.43 -8.82 -18.18
CA GLN A 132 22.25 -9.57 -17.74
C GLN A 132 21.87 -9.23 -16.29
N ALA A 133 22.83 -8.99 -15.40
CA ALA A 133 22.58 -8.55 -14.03
C ALA A 133 22.08 -7.08 -13.95
N THR A 134 22.58 -6.19 -14.80
CA THR A 134 22.03 -4.82 -14.95
C THR A 134 20.73 -4.81 -15.77
N GLY A 135 20.54 -5.76 -16.69
CA GLY A 135 19.32 -5.95 -17.48
C GLY A 135 18.15 -6.57 -16.71
N THR A 136 18.42 -7.27 -15.61
CA THR A 136 17.38 -7.77 -14.68
C THR A 136 17.14 -6.84 -13.48
N GLY A 137 17.85 -5.70 -13.40
CA GLY A 137 17.62 -4.62 -12.43
C GLY A 137 16.93 -3.38 -13.01
N GLY A 138 16.54 -3.38 -14.29
CA GLY A 138 15.98 -2.24 -15.01
C GLY A 138 14.50 -2.37 -15.36
N ALA A 139 13.65 -2.67 -14.38
CA ALA A 139 12.19 -2.53 -14.51
C ALA A 139 11.54 -2.17 -13.17
N ALA A 140 11.96 -1.06 -12.56
CA ALA A 140 11.13 -0.26 -11.65
C ALA A 140 11.86 1.03 -11.27
N THR A 141 11.64 2.12 -12.00
CA THR A 141 11.57 3.46 -11.40
C THR A 141 10.29 4.16 -11.89
N PRO A 142 9.68 4.99 -11.03
CA PRO A 142 8.35 5.55 -11.24
C PRO A 142 8.38 6.61 -12.34
N ALA A 143 7.38 6.55 -13.23
CA ALA A 143 7.16 7.54 -14.26
C ALA A 143 6.73 8.88 -13.63
N VAL A 144 7.52 9.93 -13.86
CA VAL A 144 7.04 11.33 -13.83
C VAL A 144 6.88 11.75 -15.29
N ALA A 145 5.63 11.88 -15.73
CA ALA A 145 5.26 12.43 -17.03
C ALA A 145 4.26 13.57 -16.83
N ALA A 146 4.52 14.71 -17.48
CA ALA A 146 3.56 15.77 -17.76
C ALA A 146 4.06 16.60 -18.95
N PRO A 147 3.20 17.31 -19.72
CA PRO A 147 1.75 17.18 -19.98
C PRO A 147 1.47 16.95 -21.50
N SER A 148 0.32 16.43 -21.97
CA SER A 148 -0.88 17.22 -22.33
C SER A 148 -1.97 16.32 -22.96
N GLN A 149 -3.24 16.65 -22.65
CA GLN A 149 -4.50 16.39 -23.39
C GLN A 149 -5.30 15.08 -23.16
N LEU A 150 -6.57 15.32 -22.75
CA LEU A 150 -7.74 14.46 -22.47
C LEU A 150 -8.23 13.65 -23.69
N PRO A 151 -8.93 12.48 -23.56
CA PRO A 151 -10.26 12.40 -22.96
C PRO A 151 -10.61 11.14 -22.12
N ALA A 152 -11.82 11.21 -21.57
CA ALA A 152 -12.47 10.37 -20.56
C ALA A 152 -12.51 8.85 -20.79
N ALA A 153 -12.33 8.08 -19.71
CA ALA A 153 -12.84 6.71 -19.54
C ALA A 153 -12.99 6.37 -18.04
N ALA A 154 -14.10 5.72 -17.70
CA ALA A 154 -14.63 5.46 -16.35
C ALA A 154 -13.88 4.35 -15.57
N PRO A 155 -13.96 4.30 -14.22
CA PRO A 155 -13.31 3.25 -13.43
C PRO A 155 -14.20 2.00 -13.25
N SER A 156 -13.62 0.84 -13.47
CA SER A 156 -14.20 -0.49 -13.24
C SER A 156 -14.18 -0.86 -11.74
N LEU A 157 -15.36 -1.21 -11.21
CA LEU A 157 -15.59 -1.68 -9.85
C LEU A 157 -15.19 -3.15 -9.64
N PRO A 158 -14.84 -3.59 -8.41
CA PRO A 158 -14.50 -4.97 -8.10
C PRO A 158 -15.72 -5.89 -8.23
N ASN A 159 -15.49 -7.05 -8.82
CA ASN A 159 -16.49 -8.04 -9.20
C ASN A 159 -17.13 -8.72 -7.98
N ASP A 160 -18.32 -8.25 -7.56
CA ASP A 160 -19.16 -8.92 -6.55
C ASP A 160 -20.08 -9.95 -7.24
N SER A 161 -19.87 -11.23 -6.91
CA SER A 161 -20.53 -12.39 -7.52
C SER A 161 -22.00 -12.56 -7.12
N ARG A 162 -22.52 -11.74 -6.19
CA ARG A 162 -23.94 -11.78 -5.78
C ARG A 162 -24.87 -10.97 -6.68
N ALA A 163 -24.34 -10.05 -7.49
CA ALA A 163 -25.13 -9.21 -8.39
C ALA A 163 -25.51 -9.90 -9.72
N ARG A 164 -24.85 -11.01 -10.09
CA ARG A 164 -25.07 -11.71 -11.38
C ARG A 164 -26.31 -12.60 -11.41
N ASP A 165 -26.85 -12.96 -10.24
CA ASP A 165 -28.00 -13.87 -10.18
C ASP A 165 -29.33 -13.12 -10.36
N ASP A 166 -29.41 -11.85 -9.93
CA ASP A 166 -30.63 -11.05 -10.01
C ASP A 166 -30.93 -10.52 -11.42
N SER A 167 -29.93 -10.53 -12.32
CA SER A 167 -30.08 -10.11 -13.72
C SER A 167 -30.58 -11.21 -14.65
N ARG A 168 -30.54 -12.49 -14.23
CA ARG A 168 -31.00 -13.62 -15.07
C ARG A 168 -32.49 -13.93 -14.91
N SER A 169 -33.08 -13.48 -13.82
CA SER A 169 -34.48 -13.74 -13.48
C SER A 169 -35.45 -12.83 -14.22
N ARG A 170 -35.01 -11.64 -14.65
CA ARG A 170 -35.89 -10.61 -15.26
C ARG A 170 -36.11 -10.75 -16.77
N ASP A 171 -35.28 -11.53 -17.46
CA ASP A 171 -35.36 -11.71 -18.93
C ASP A 171 -36.34 -12.81 -19.38
N ARG A 172 -36.93 -13.59 -18.46
CA ARG A 172 -37.79 -14.74 -18.82
C ARG A 172 -39.29 -14.43 -18.88
N GLU A 173 -39.73 -13.23 -18.48
CA GLU A 173 -41.17 -12.95 -18.25
C GLU A 173 -41.83 -12.02 -19.26
N THR A 174 -41.17 -11.72 -20.39
CA THR A 174 -41.77 -10.92 -21.46
C THR A 174 -41.62 -11.56 -22.84
N ARG A 175 -42.37 -12.63 -23.08
CA ARG A 175 -42.81 -13.03 -24.43
C ARG A 175 -44.06 -13.89 -24.38
#